data_AF-A0A1B2LQA8-F1
#
_entry.id   AF-A0A1B2LQA8-F1
#
_cell.length_a   1.000
_cell.length_b   1.000
_cell.length_c   1.000
_cell.angle_alpha   90.00
_cell.angle_beta   90.00
_cell.angle_gamma   90.00
#
_symmetry.space_group_name_H-M   'P 1'
#
loop_
_entity.id
_entity.type
_entity.pdbx_description
1 polymer ?
#
loop_
_entity_poly.entity_id
_entity_poly.type
_entity_poly.pdbx_seq_one_letter_code
_entity_poly.pdbx_strand_id
1 'polypeptide(L)'
;MASNSKCRVLLMAALLVSVFAAAGATGDYCYPSMGLPSRPLDGCREYVAQQTCGTRILGAPSAPIEKLMYQCCLEFSQIRQHCRCQALRYLMGSDPETSGLMKLPGCPIEPQRDFARILPTPRQCNLITEYNTRYCLEMDKFS
;
A
#
# COMPACT_ATOMS: atom_id res chain seq x y z
N MET A 1 -1.57 -56.36 -30.66
CA MET A 1 -0.84 -55.12 -30.32
C MET A 1 -1.56 -53.94 -30.94
N ALA A 2 -1.62 -52.83 -30.20
CA ALA A 2 -1.99 -51.46 -30.62
C ALA A 2 -3.44 -51.18 -31.08
N SER A 3 -4.31 -50.84 -30.12
CA SER A 3 -5.14 -49.63 -30.26
C SER A 3 -5.55 -49.10 -28.87
N ASN A 4 -4.56 -49.02 -27.97
CA ASN A 4 -4.56 -48.04 -26.89
C ASN A 4 -4.36 -46.66 -27.53
N SER A 5 -4.95 -45.62 -26.94
CA SER A 5 -4.47 -44.22 -26.93
C SER A 5 -5.43 -43.14 -27.44
N LYS A 6 -6.52 -43.43 -28.15
CA LYS A 6 -7.40 -42.35 -28.67
C LYS A 6 -8.55 -41.94 -27.73
N CYS A 7 -9.22 -42.89 -27.07
CA CYS A 7 -10.34 -42.56 -26.18
C CYS A 7 -9.94 -41.93 -24.84
N ARG A 8 -8.70 -42.18 -24.38
CA ARG A 8 -8.22 -41.66 -23.10
C ARG A 8 -7.73 -40.21 -23.17
N VAL A 9 -7.35 -39.74 -24.36
CA VAL A 9 -6.90 -38.35 -24.59
C VAL A 9 -8.08 -37.38 -24.59
N LEU A 10 -9.28 -37.84 -24.97
CA LEU A 10 -10.47 -37.00 -25.03
C LEU A 10 -11.13 -36.73 -23.66
N LEU A 11 -10.70 -37.41 -22.60
CA LEU A 11 -11.31 -37.29 -21.26
C LEU A 11 -10.56 -36.39 -20.27
N MET A 12 -9.44 -35.78 -20.66
CA MET A 12 -8.61 -34.97 -19.74
C MET A 12 -8.54 -33.47 -20.08
N ALA A 13 -9.35 -32.99 -21.03
CA ALA A 13 -9.33 -31.59 -21.48
C ALA A 13 -10.46 -30.73 -20.87
N ALA A 14 -10.83 -30.98 -19.62
CA ALA A 14 -11.84 -30.19 -18.91
C ALA A 14 -11.36 -29.72 -17.53
N LEU A 15 -10.10 -29.30 -17.44
CA LEU A 15 -9.65 -28.42 -16.36
C LEU A 15 -9.80 -26.98 -16.84
N LEU A 16 -11.05 -26.52 -16.87
CA LEU A 16 -11.36 -25.10 -17.02
C LEU A 16 -10.86 -24.41 -15.76
N VAL A 17 -9.65 -23.86 -15.84
CA VAL A 17 -9.12 -22.90 -14.87
C VAL A 17 -10.03 -21.68 -14.95
N SER A 18 -11.00 -21.61 -14.05
CA SER A 18 -11.80 -20.41 -13.81
C SER A 18 -10.88 -19.35 -13.20
N VAL A 19 -10.27 -18.55 -14.05
CA VAL A 19 -9.64 -17.29 -13.64
C VAL A 19 -10.77 -16.39 -13.16
N PHE A 20 -10.99 -16.34 -11.84
CA PHE A 20 -11.73 -15.25 -11.24
C PHE A 20 -10.89 -13.98 -11.39
N ALA A 21 -10.97 -13.35 -12.56
CA ALA A 21 -10.71 -11.93 -12.66
C ALA A 21 -11.89 -11.25 -11.96
N ALA A 22 -11.83 -11.16 -10.63
CA ALA A 22 -12.59 -10.18 -9.90
C ALA A 22 -12.01 -8.82 -10.27
N ALA A 23 -12.35 -8.35 -11.48
CA ALA A 23 -12.36 -6.94 -11.78
C ALA A 23 -13.46 -6.36 -10.89
N GLY A 24 -13.13 -6.14 -9.62
CA GLY A 24 -13.89 -5.25 -8.80
C GLY A 24 -13.91 -3.94 -9.57
N ALA A 25 -15.06 -3.60 -10.13
CA ALA A 25 -15.41 -2.22 -10.40
C ALA A 25 -15.45 -1.54 -9.03
N THR A 26 -14.27 -1.33 -8.46
CA THR A 26 -14.09 -0.40 -7.37
C THR A 26 -14.45 0.92 -8.02
N GLY A 27 -15.60 1.48 -7.66
CA GLY A 27 -16.00 2.80 -8.14
C GLY A 27 -14.86 3.80 -7.93
N ASP A 28 -14.98 5.00 -8.47
CA ASP A 28 -13.98 6.08 -8.30
C ASP A 28 -13.79 6.54 -6.84
N TYR A 29 -14.41 5.81 -5.90
CA TYR A 29 -14.25 5.93 -4.47
C TYR A 29 -12.84 5.50 -4.02
N CYS A 30 -12.33 6.27 -3.07
CA CYS A 30 -11.05 6.02 -2.42
C CYS A 30 -11.26 5.85 -0.91
N TYR A 31 -12.13 4.93 -0.51
CA TYR A 31 -12.38 4.61 0.90
C TYR A 31 -11.77 3.25 1.27
N PRO A 32 -11.39 3.01 2.53
CA PRO A 32 -10.94 1.70 2.98
C PRO A 32 -12.00 0.64 2.67
N SER A 33 -11.57 -0.48 2.09
CA SER A 33 -12.43 -1.57 1.60
C SER A 33 -13.34 -1.20 0.41
N MET A 34 -13.28 0.03 -0.10
CA MET A 34 -13.96 0.49 -1.31
C MET A 34 -13.00 1.32 -2.17
N GLY A 35 -12.17 0.62 -2.96
CA GLY A 35 -11.15 1.23 -3.81
C GLY A 35 -9.77 1.37 -3.18
N LEU A 36 -9.68 1.24 -1.85
CA LEU A 36 -8.43 1.07 -1.11
C LEU A 36 -8.43 -0.27 -0.34
N PRO A 37 -7.24 -0.81 0.01
CA PRO A 37 -7.12 -1.85 1.03
C PRO A 37 -7.80 -1.44 2.34
N SER A 38 -8.25 -2.40 3.15
CA SER A 38 -8.90 -2.11 4.44
C SER A 38 -8.02 -1.32 5.42
N ARG A 39 -6.69 -1.53 5.33
CA ARG A 39 -5.67 -0.69 5.97
C ARG A 39 -4.71 -0.21 4.89
N PRO A 40 -4.93 0.98 4.30
CA PRO A 40 -4.06 1.49 3.26
C PRO A 40 -2.67 1.80 3.81
N LEU A 41 -1.62 1.36 3.10
CA LEU A 41 -0.22 1.66 3.41
C LEU A 41 0.24 1.08 4.77
N ASP A 42 -0.27 -0.09 5.15
CA ASP A 42 0.12 -0.76 6.40
C ASP A 42 1.62 -1.13 6.40
N GLY A 43 2.14 -1.53 5.23
CA GLY A 43 3.57 -1.79 5.00
C GLY A 43 4.44 -0.54 5.05
N CYS A 44 3.87 0.67 5.04
CA CYS A 44 4.61 1.92 5.21
C CYS A 44 4.81 2.32 6.67
N ARG A 45 4.03 1.78 7.60
CA ARG A 45 4.01 2.25 9.00
C ARG A 45 5.37 2.15 9.67
N GLU A 46 6.00 0.98 9.55
CA GLU A 46 7.30 0.74 10.16
C GLU A 46 8.42 1.47 9.43
N TYR A 47 8.34 1.57 8.10
CA TYR A 47 9.29 2.36 7.33
C TYR A 47 9.29 3.83 7.77
N VAL A 48 8.11 4.45 7.86
CA VAL A 48 7.93 5.83 8.31
C VAL A 48 8.49 5.99 9.73
N ALA A 49 8.09 5.11 10.66
CA ALA A 49 8.54 5.18 12.03
C ALA A 49 10.06 5.00 12.18
N GLN A 50 10.67 4.04 11.47
CA GLN A 50 12.12 3.86 11.52
C GLN A 50 12.86 5.08 10.97
N GLN A 51 12.37 5.68 9.89
CA GLN A 51 13.01 6.84 9.26
C GLN A 51 12.94 8.09 10.14
N THR A 52 11.84 8.30 10.87
CA THR A 52 11.62 9.52 11.65
C THR A 52 12.03 9.40 13.11
N CYS A 53 11.82 8.23 13.70
CA CYS A 53 12.06 7.98 15.13
C CYS A 53 13.40 7.28 15.37
N GLY A 54 13.97 6.65 14.35
CA GLY A 54 15.16 5.82 14.46
C GLY A 54 14.92 4.49 15.18
N THR A 55 15.90 3.60 15.08
CA THR A 55 15.86 2.27 15.69
C THR A 55 15.93 2.30 17.21
N ARG A 56 16.50 3.36 17.82
CA ARG A 56 16.54 3.48 19.29
C ARG A 56 15.14 3.54 19.91
N ILE A 57 14.21 4.24 19.26
CA ILE A 57 12.84 4.40 19.74
C ILE A 57 11.97 3.22 19.30
N LEU A 58 12.14 2.76 18.06
CA LEU A 58 11.38 1.64 17.52
C LEU A 58 11.75 0.29 18.15
N GLY A 59 12.98 0.17 18.66
CA GLY A 59 13.58 -1.10 19.02
C GLY A 59 14.20 -1.79 17.80
N ALA A 60 14.20 -3.13 17.80
CA ALA A 60 14.67 -3.90 16.65
C ALA A 60 13.62 -3.88 15.53
N PRO A 61 13.90 -3.27 14.36
CA PRO A 61 12.97 -3.30 13.24
C PRO A 61 12.76 -4.73 12.73
N SER A 62 11.60 -5.00 12.15
CA SER A 62 11.25 -6.30 11.56
C SER A 62 12.10 -6.64 10.33
N ALA A 63 12.70 -5.62 9.69
CA ALA A 63 13.54 -5.75 8.51
C ALA A 63 14.52 -4.57 8.35
N PRO A 64 15.58 -4.72 7.52
CA PRO A 64 16.40 -3.59 7.09
C PRO A 64 15.56 -2.50 6.42
N ILE A 65 16.00 -1.24 6.56
CA ILE A 65 15.22 -0.07 6.13
C ILE A 65 14.92 -0.08 4.62
N GLU A 66 15.83 -0.60 3.81
CA GLU A 66 15.66 -0.73 2.36
C GLU A 66 14.54 -1.71 2.00
N LYS A 67 14.39 -2.79 2.79
CA LYS A 67 13.33 -3.78 2.60
C LYS A 67 11.98 -3.20 3.04
N LEU A 68 11.94 -2.44 4.14
CA LEU A 68 10.74 -1.74 4.58
C LEU A 68 10.31 -0.69 3.54
N MET A 69 11.25 0.10 3.02
CA MET A 69 10.99 1.05 1.95
C MET A 69 10.44 0.36 0.69
N TYR A 70 11.06 -0.74 0.27
CA TYR A 70 10.61 -1.52 -0.88
C TYR A 70 9.17 -2.02 -0.70
N GLN A 71 8.85 -2.60 0.46
CA GLN A 71 7.51 -3.12 0.75
C GLN A 71 6.46 -1.99 0.78
N CYS A 72 6.79 -0.87 1.44
CA CYS A 72 5.95 0.33 1.45
C CYS A 72 5.67 0.83 0.02
N CYS A 73 6.71 0.99 -0.81
CA CYS A 73 6.55 1.51 -2.15
C CYS A 73 5.86 0.52 -3.10
N LEU A 74 6.05 -0.79 -2.90
CA LEU A 74 5.32 -1.82 -3.63
C LEU A 74 3.82 -1.74 -3.33
N GLU A 75 3.43 -1.67 -2.06
CA GLU A 75 2.04 -1.49 -1.65
C GLU A 75 1.47 -0.18 -2.22
N PHE A 76 2.21 0.92 -2.09
CA PHE A 76 1.76 2.22 -2.58
C PHE A 76 1.58 2.25 -4.11
N SER A 77 2.40 1.51 -4.85
CA SER A 77 2.29 1.42 -6.31
C SER A 77 1.02 0.71 -6.78
N GLN A 78 0.50 -0.24 -5.99
CA GLN A 78 -0.72 -1.00 -6.26
C GLN A 78 -1.98 -0.15 -6.06
N ILE A 79 -1.88 0.95 -5.33
CA ILE A 79 -2.97 1.93 -5.19
C ILE A 79 -3.11 2.70 -6.50
N ARG A 80 -4.34 2.76 -7.01
CA ARG A 80 -4.68 3.53 -8.22
C ARG A 80 -4.24 4.97 -8.07
N GLN A 81 -3.73 5.56 -9.15
CA GLN A 81 -3.16 6.90 -9.15
C GLN A 81 -4.06 7.95 -8.47
N HIS A 82 -5.35 7.98 -8.79
CA HIS A 82 -6.32 8.92 -8.23
C HIS A 82 -6.58 8.72 -6.72
N CYS A 83 -6.28 7.55 -6.15
CA CYS A 83 -6.49 7.27 -4.72
C CYS A 83 -5.22 7.39 -3.86
N ARG A 84 -4.05 7.66 -4.45
CA ARG A 84 -2.77 7.66 -3.72
C ARG A 84 -2.72 8.71 -2.61
N CYS A 85 -3.21 9.92 -2.86
CA CYS A 85 -3.22 10.97 -1.85
C CYS A 85 -4.23 10.69 -0.74
N GLN A 86 -5.38 10.11 -1.09
CA GLN A 86 -6.36 9.70 -0.09
C GLN A 86 -5.84 8.56 0.81
N ALA A 87 -5.10 7.59 0.25
CA ALA A 87 -4.44 6.56 1.04
C ALA A 87 -3.44 7.15 2.04
N LEU A 88 -2.67 8.17 1.64
CA LEU A 88 -1.78 8.88 2.55
C LEU A 88 -2.54 9.65 3.65
N ARG A 89 -3.69 10.25 3.35
CA ARG A 89 -4.55 10.88 4.37
C ARG A 89 -5.02 9.86 5.41
N TYR A 90 -5.40 8.65 5.00
CA TYR A 90 -5.73 7.57 5.95
C TYR A 90 -4.54 7.11 6.77
N LEU A 91 -3.36 6.98 6.16
CA LEU A 91 -2.15 6.65 6.89
C LEU A 91 -1.85 7.70 7.97
N MET A 92 -1.91 8.99 7.62
CA MET A 92 -1.64 10.08 8.56
C MET A 92 -2.72 10.23 9.65
N GLY A 93 -4.00 10.00 9.30
CA GLY A 93 -5.17 10.27 10.14
C GLY A 93 -5.38 11.76 10.43
N SER A 94 -6.61 12.17 10.72
CA SER A 94 -6.92 13.55 11.16
C SER A 94 -6.33 13.84 12.54
N ASP A 95 -6.32 12.83 13.39
CA ASP A 95 -5.90 12.88 14.78
C ASP A 95 -5.08 11.62 15.11
N PRO A 96 -4.41 11.58 16.26
CA PRO A 96 -3.58 10.43 16.62
C PRO A 96 -4.37 9.12 16.72
N GLU A 97 -5.66 9.14 17.05
CA GLU A 97 -6.48 7.94 17.23
C GLU A 97 -6.87 7.29 15.90
N THR A 98 -7.11 8.11 14.88
CA THR A 98 -7.45 7.67 13.53
C THR A 98 -6.24 7.40 12.64
N SER A 99 -5.04 7.76 13.10
CA SER A 99 -3.80 7.57 12.35
C SER A 99 -3.43 6.10 12.18
N GLY A 100 -3.07 5.75 10.95
CA GLY A 100 -2.38 4.50 10.65
C GLY A 100 -0.92 4.49 11.10
N LEU A 101 -0.33 5.60 11.55
CA LEU A 101 1.10 5.65 11.95
C LEU A 101 1.37 4.86 13.24
N MET A 102 2.66 4.65 13.58
CA MET A 102 3.01 3.97 14.82
C MET A 102 2.96 4.94 16.00
N LYS A 103 2.19 4.58 17.03
CA LYS A 103 2.16 5.30 18.32
C LYS A 103 3.32 4.81 19.18
N LEU A 104 4.44 5.55 19.17
CA LEU A 104 5.67 5.17 19.87
C LEU A 104 5.99 6.18 20.99
N PRO A 105 6.21 5.74 22.25
CA PRO A 105 6.68 6.62 23.31
C PRO A 105 7.99 7.31 22.91
N GLY A 106 8.05 8.64 23.00
CA GLY A 106 9.23 9.41 22.63
C GLY A 106 9.39 9.65 21.12
N CYS A 107 8.44 9.22 20.28
CA CYS A 107 8.34 9.69 18.90
C CYS A 107 6.98 10.35 18.65
N PRO A 108 6.92 11.69 18.57
CA PRO A 108 5.69 12.38 18.22
C PRO A 108 5.19 11.95 16.83
N ILE A 109 3.89 12.13 16.60
CA ILE A 109 3.25 11.67 15.37
C ILE A 109 3.48 12.65 14.21
N GLU A 110 3.76 13.92 14.52
CA GLU A 110 3.93 15.00 13.54
C GLU A 110 5.11 14.73 12.59
N PRO A 111 6.32 14.35 13.05
CA PRO A 111 7.40 13.98 12.13
C PRO A 111 7.05 12.78 11.23
N GLN A 112 6.30 11.81 11.76
CA GLN A 112 5.81 10.67 10.97
C GLN A 112 4.84 11.13 9.87
N ARG A 113 3.93 12.05 10.19
CA ARG A 113 3.01 12.66 9.21
C ARG A 113 3.76 13.45 8.14
N ASP A 114 4.73 14.28 8.55
CA ASP A 114 5.53 15.07 7.61
C ASP A 114 6.33 14.19 6.66
N PHE A 115 6.88 13.08 7.16
CA PHE A 115 7.56 12.11 6.32
C PHE A 115 6.60 11.35 5.40
N ALA A 116 5.41 10.96 5.88
CA ALA A 116 4.39 10.30 5.07
C ALA A 116 4.00 11.15 3.83
N ARG A 117 3.93 12.49 3.96
CA ARG A 117 3.63 13.41 2.84
C ARG A 117 4.60 13.30 1.68
N ILE A 118 5.85 12.94 1.94
CA ILE A 118 6.90 12.88 0.92
C ILE A 118 7.08 11.49 0.29
N LEU A 119 6.34 10.48 0.75
CA LEU A 119 6.37 9.12 0.16
C LEU A 119 6.23 9.08 -1.37
N PRO A 120 5.39 9.89 -2.06
CA PRO A 120 5.31 9.83 -3.52
C PRO A 120 6.50 10.47 -4.25
N THR A 121 7.36 11.22 -3.56
CA THR A 121 8.44 12.01 -4.17
C THR A 121 9.57 11.13 -4.73
N PRO A 122 10.43 11.65 -5.64
CA PRO A 122 11.50 10.87 -6.27
C PRO A 122 12.53 10.22 -5.35
N ARG A 123 12.73 10.75 -4.13
CA ARG A 123 13.66 10.17 -3.13
C ARG A 123 13.05 9.04 -2.30
N GLN A 124 11.77 8.78 -2.51
CA GLN A 124 10.97 7.82 -1.79
C GLN A 124 10.41 6.79 -2.79
N CYS A 125 9.10 6.76 -3.01
CA CYS A 125 8.48 5.81 -3.92
C CYS A 125 8.37 6.29 -5.37
N ASN A 126 8.59 7.58 -5.64
CA ASN A 126 8.60 8.15 -7.01
C ASN A 126 7.29 7.88 -7.80
N LEU A 127 6.14 7.94 -7.14
CA LEU A 127 4.83 7.60 -7.70
C LEU A 127 4.03 8.84 -8.11
N ILE A 128 3.42 8.79 -9.29
CA ILE A 128 2.50 9.82 -9.78
C ILE A 128 1.19 9.77 -8.98
N THR A 129 0.57 10.91 -8.66
CA THR A 129 -0.66 11.00 -7.86
C THR A 129 -1.84 11.51 -8.69
N GLU A 130 -2.98 11.78 -8.06
CA GLU A 130 -4.18 12.32 -8.70
C GLU A 130 -3.93 13.57 -9.55
N TYR A 131 -2.91 14.37 -9.21
CA TYR A 131 -2.57 15.62 -9.90
C TYR A 131 -1.60 15.44 -11.08
N ASN A 132 -1.30 14.21 -11.51
CA ASN A 132 -0.22 13.90 -12.44
C ASN A 132 1.16 14.40 -11.97
N THR A 133 1.33 14.61 -10.66
CA THR A 133 2.59 15.01 -10.03
C THR A 133 3.08 13.92 -9.06
N ARG A 134 4.29 14.07 -8.51
CA ARG A 134 4.86 13.13 -7.52
C ARG A 134 4.75 13.63 -6.08
N TYR A 135 3.69 14.38 -5.82
CA TYR A 135 3.35 14.92 -4.51
C TYR A 135 1.83 15.03 -4.38
N CYS A 136 1.35 15.25 -3.17
CA CYS A 136 -0.06 15.48 -2.90
C CYS A 136 -0.27 16.92 -2.44
N LEU A 137 -1.32 17.55 -2.96
CA LEU A 137 -1.77 18.87 -2.53
C LEU A 137 -2.71 18.74 -1.33
N GLU A 138 -2.79 19.79 -0.53
CA GLU A 138 -3.79 19.94 0.55
C GLU A 138 -3.83 18.74 1.51
N MET A 139 -2.66 18.26 1.94
CA MET A 139 -2.53 17.10 2.83
C MET A 139 -2.88 17.40 4.29
N ASP A 140 -3.20 18.66 4.61
CA ASP A 140 -3.72 19.10 5.91
C ASP A 140 -5.26 19.03 5.98
N LYS A 141 -5.95 18.88 4.84
CA LYS A 141 -7.41 18.75 4.78
C LYS A 141 -7.77 17.27 4.85
N PHE A 142 -8.31 16.84 5.98
CA PHE A 142 -8.91 15.53 6.16
C PHE A 142 -10.40 15.65 5.83
N SER A 143 -10.83 14.95 4.77
CA SER A 143 -12.21 14.92 4.28
C SER A 143 -13.02 13.79 4.93
#